data_AF-A0A3D2QZY7-F1
#
_entry.id   AF-A0A3D2QZY7-F1
#
_cell.length_a   1.000
_cell.length_b   1.000
_cell.length_c   1.000
_cell.angle_alpha   90.00
_cell.angle_beta   90.00
_cell.angle_gamma   90.00
#
_symmetry.space_group_name_H-M   'P 1'
#
loop_
_entity.id
_entity.type
_entity.pdbx_description
1 polymer ?
#
loop_
_entity_poly.entity_id
_entity_poly.type
_entity_poly.pdbx_seq_one_letter_code
_entity_poly.pdbx_strand_id
1 'polypeptide(L)'
;MPKYNNLNFKNDLDNNKSFLLERIKDKNIMVIGGAGSIGLSYIKIILDYKPSKITIVDTNENGLAELTRDLRSSDLLDYNPEYITYPVNLLSDIFDKIFHSDNWDIVANFSAHKHVRSEKDGISVEALIKNNIFGIIKILELCEKNPPKYFFSVST
;
A
#
# COMPACT_ATOMS: atom_id res chain seq x y z
N MET A 1 25.57 10.55 -22.40
CA MET A 1 24.51 10.06 -21.49
C MET A 1 23.34 11.02 -21.59
N PRO A 2 22.15 10.59 -22.03
CA PRO A 2 20.98 11.46 -22.05
C PRO A 2 20.62 11.84 -20.60
N LYS A 3 20.66 13.14 -20.30
CA LYS A 3 20.10 13.70 -19.07
C LYS A 3 18.59 13.42 -19.13
N TYR A 4 18.06 12.65 -18.18
CA TYR A 4 16.62 12.54 -18.00
C TYR A 4 16.09 13.95 -17.76
N ASN A 5 15.40 14.50 -18.76
CA ASN A 5 14.66 15.75 -18.62
C ASN A 5 13.71 15.60 -17.42
N ASN A 6 13.70 16.62 -16.56
CA ASN A 6 12.81 16.80 -15.42
C ASN A 6 11.37 16.36 -15.75
N LEU A 7 11.02 15.11 -15.44
CA LEU A 7 9.62 14.76 -15.15
C LEU A 7 9.30 15.52 -13.86
N ASN A 8 8.64 16.67 -14.00
CA ASN A 8 8.40 17.58 -12.90
C ASN A 8 7.19 17.11 -12.07
N PHE A 9 7.27 15.89 -11.54
CA PHE A 9 6.25 15.30 -10.66
C PHE A 9 5.94 16.20 -9.46
N LYS A 10 6.90 17.03 -9.05
CA LYS A 10 6.72 18.02 -8.00
C LYS A 10 5.69 19.09 -8.41
N ASN A 11 5.81 19.66 -9.60
CA ASN A 11 4.80 20.60 -10.12
C ASN A 11 3.42 19.93 -10.23
N ASP A 12 3.35 18.68 -10.65
CA ASP A 12 2.07 17.97 -10.76
C ASP A 12 1.41 17.74 -9.39
N LEU A 13 2.20 17.35 -8.38
CA LEU A 13 1.74 17.24 -7.00
C LEU A 13 1.29 18.60 -6.45
N ASP A 14 2.06 19.65 -6.68
CA ASP A 14 1.74 21.01 -6.22
C ASP A 14 0.43 21.52 -6.86
N ASN A 15 0.25 21.29 -8.17
CA ASN A 15 -0.97 21.68 -8.90
C ASN A 15 -2.21 20.92 -8.41
N ASN A 16 -2.05 19.69 -7.95
CA ASN A 16 -3.15 18.84 -7.46
C ASN A 16 -3.26 18.79 -5.94
N LYS A 17 -2.46 19.58 -5.21
CA LYS A 17 -2.33 19.50 -3.75
C LYS A 17 -3.67 19.67 -3.03
N SER A 18 -4.47 20.66 -3.44
CA SER A 18 -5.79 20.91 -2.83
C SER A 18 -6.75 19.74 -3.06
N PHE A 19 -6.75 19.18 -4.26
CA PHE A 19 -7.55 18.00 -4.60
C PHE A 19 -7.13 16.78 -3.77
N LEU A 20 -5.83 16.49 -3.70
CA LEU A 20 -5.30 15.37 -2.93
C LEU A 20 -5.60 15.53 -1.44
N LEU A 21 -5.43 16.74 -0.88
CA LEU A 21 -5.76 17.03 0.51
C LEU A 21 -7.25 16.77 0.79
N GLU A 22 -8.16 17.23 -0.06
CA GLU A 22 -9.61 16.98 0.09
C GLU A 22 -9.94 15.49 0.06
N ARG A 23 -9.23 14.69 -0.76
CA ARG A 23 -9.52 13.26 -0.95
C ARG A 23 -8.85 12.34 0.05
N ILE A 24 -7.80 12.79 0.75
CA ILE A 24 -6.97 11.96 1.63
C ILE A 24 -7.07 12.38 3.10
N LYS A 25 -7.28 13.67 3.37
CA LYS A 25 -7.35 14.15 4.75
C LYS A 25 -8.51 13.50 5.50
N ASP A 26 -8.25 13.10 6.74
CA ASP A 26 -9.22 12.46 7.64
C ASP A 26 -9.84 11.18 7.05
N LYS A 27 -9.11 10.49 6.16
CA LYS A 27 -9.53 9.23 5.53
C LYS A 27 -8.87 8.00 6.11
N ASN A 28 -9.59 6.88 6.06
CA ASN A 28 -9.08 5.57 6.44
C ASN A 28 -8.43 4.89 5.24
N ILE A 29 -7.15 4.55 5.37
CA ILE A 29 -6.33 4.04 4.27
C ILE A 29 -5.76 2.67 4.62
N MET A 30 -5.95 1.71 3.72
CA MET A 30 -5.25 0.43 3.76
C MET A 30 -4.16 0.38 2.68
N VAL A 31 -2.94 0.02 3.09
CA VAL A 31 -1.81 -0.18 2.18
C VAL A 31 -1.33 -1.62 2.28
N ILE A 32 -1.44 -2.37 1.19
CA ILE A 32 -1.04 -3.79 1.09
C ILE A 32 0.31 -3.85 0.38
N GLY A 33 1.27 -4.62 0.88
CA GLY A 33 2.65 -4.62 0.39
C GLY A 33 3.43 -3.36 0.79
N GLY A 34 3.10 -2.76 1.94
CA GLY A 34 3.65 -1.48 2.36
C GLY A 34 5.11 -1.49 2.81
N ALA A 35 5.67 -2.66 3.14
CA ALA A 35 7.09 -2.79 3.47
C ALA A 35 7.99 -2.92 2.22
N GLY A 36 7.40 -3.03 1.03
CA GLY A 36 8.13 -2.96 -0.24
C GLY A 36 8.58 -1.53 -0.58
N SER A 37 9.57 -1.39 -1.46
CA SER A 37 10.17 -0.09 -1.80
C SER A 37 9.14 0.94 -2.31
N ILE A 38 8.20 0.52 -3.16
CA ILE A 38 7.15 1.41 -3.69
C ILE A 38 6.12 1.75 -2.62
N GLY A 39 5.69 0.74 -1.85
CA GLY A 39 4.72 0.93 -0.76
C GLY A 39 5.24 1.92 0.29
N LEU A 40 6.51 1.80 0.68
CA LEU A 40 7.14 2.72 1.62
C LEU A 40 7.18 4.16 1.10
N SER A 41 7.57 4.37 -0.16
CA SER A 41 7.56 5.71 -0.77
C SER A 41 6.15 6.30 -0.84
N TYR A 42 5.15 5.49 -1.19
CA TYR A 42 3.75 5.91 -1.19
C TYR A 42 3.27 6.32 0.21
N ILE A 43 3.59 5.53 1.23
CA ILE A 43 3.21 5.80 2.63
C ILE A 43 3.81 7.13 3.10
N LYS A 44 5.08 7.40 2.80
CA LYS A 44 5.72 8.68 3.19
C LYS A 44 5.01 9.88 2.55
N ILE A 45 4.64 9.78 1.26
CA ILE A 45 3.94 10.85 0.55
C ILE A 45 2.51 11.03 1.05
N ILE A 46 1.77 9.94 1.32
CA ILE A 46 0.36 10.04 1.68
C ILE A 46 0.14 10.62 3.08
N LEU A 47 1.10 10.41 3.99
CA LEU A 47 1.06 10.95 5.34
C LEU A 47 1.11 12.48 5.38
N ASP A 48 1.73 13.13 4.38
CA ASP A 48 1.73 14.61 4.26
C ASP A 48 0.32 15.20 4.12
N TYR A 49 -0.65 14.39 3.65
CA TYR A 49 -2.04 14.78 3.47
C TYR A 49 -2.93 14.48 4.68
N LYS A 50 -2.34 13.96 5.77
CA LYS A 50 -2.99 13.76 7.08
C LYS A 50 -4.25 12.87 7.05
N PRO A 51 -4.16 11.60 6.57
CA PRO A 51 -5.23 10.62 6.77
C PRO A 51 -5.53 10.39 8.26
N SER A 52 -6.77 10.10 8.63
CA SER A 52 -7.13 9.79 10.02
C SER A 52 -6.53 8.46 10.49
N LYS A 53 -6.45 7.50 9.57
CA LYS A 53 -5.97 6.14 9.83
C LYS A 53 -5.17 5.60 8.66
N ILE A 54 -4.06 4.94 8.98
CA ILE A 54 -3.27 4.17 8.03
C ILE A 54 -2.99 2.76 8.58
N THR A 55 -3.48 1.77 7.85
CA THR A 55 -3.28 0.35 8.13
C THR A 55 -2.37 -0.24 7.06
N ILE A 56 -1.23 -0.78 7.47
CA ILE A 56 -0.23 -1.32 6.56
C ILE A 56 -0.14 -2.83 6.73
N VAL A 57 -0.35 -3.57 5.64
CA VAL A 57 -0.30 -5.04 5.61
C VAL A 57 0.88 -5.48 4.77
N ASP A 58 1.75 -6.31 5.31
CA ASP A 58 2.85 -6.95 4.59
C ASP A 58 3.25 -8.25 5.27
N THR A 59 3.87 -9.19 4.55
CA THR A 59 4.43 -10.40 5.18
C THR A 59 5.82 -10.17 5.78
N ASN A 60 6.50 -9.10 5.38
CA ASN A 60 7.85 -8.78 5.86
C ASN A 60 7.81 -8.05 7.20
N GLU A 61 7.82 -8.81 8.31
CA GLU A 61 7.82 -8.27 9.68
C GLU A 61 8.98 -7.31 9.94
N ASN A 62 10.19 -7.67 9.51
CA ASN A 62 11.37 -6.80 9.66
C ASN A 62 11.19 -5.48 8.91
N GLY A 63 10.68 -5.54 7.67
CA GLY A 63 10.40 -4.35 6.87
C GLY A 63 9.32 -3.46 7.49
N LEU A 64 8.29 -4.04 8.12
CA LEU A 64 7.28 -3.28 8.86
C LEU A 64 7.88 -2.62 10.12
N ALA A 65 8.76 -3.32 10.83
CA ALA A 65 9.45 -2.78 12.01
C ALA A 65 10.39 -1.62 11.62
N GLU A 66 11.14 -1.76 10.53
CA GLU A 66 11.98 -0.70 9.96
C GLU A 66 11.14 0.50 9.53
N LEU A 67 10.06 0.27 8.77
CA LEU A 67 9.12 1.31 8.37
C LEU A 67 8.56 2.06 9.58
N THR A 68 8.18 1.35 10.64
CA THR A 68 7.65 1.97 11.86
C THR A 68 8.69 2.87 12.54
N ARG A 69 9.96 2.43 12.59
CA ARG A 69 11.06 3.23 13.14
C ARG A 69 11.33 4.48 12.29
N ASP A 70 11.34 4.32 10.98
CA ASP A 70 11.49 5.40 10.01
C ASP A 70 10.41 6.47 10.19
N LEU A 71 9.13 6.06 10.23
CA LEU A 71 8.03 7.01 10.36
C LEU A 71 8.03 7.72 11.73
N ARG A 72 8.34 7.01 12.82
CA ARG A 72 8.40 7.59 14.17
C ARG A 72 9.61 8.47 14.43
N SER A 73 10.67 8.35 13.63
CA SER A 73 11.85 9.23 13.69
C SER A 73 11.69 10.47 12.80
N SER A 74 10.60 10.53 12.03
CA SER A 74 10.18 11.70 11.25
C SER A 74 9.01 12.43 11.93
N ASP A 75 8.60 13.56 11.36
CA ASP A 75 7.42 14.34 11.75
C ASP A 75 6.11 13.84 11.11
N LEU A 76 6.16 12.80 10.27
CA LEU A 76 5.03 12.29 9.50
C LEU A 76 3.89 11.70 10.35
N LEU A 77 4.13 11.43 11.64
CA LEU A 77 3.12 10.93 12.58
C LEU A 77 2.76 11.94 13.69
N ASP A 78 3.30 13.16 13.66
CA ASP A 78 3.14 14.15 14.74
C ASP A 78 1.68 14.64 14.92
N TYR A 79 0.86 14.52 13.87
CA TYR A 79 -0.57 14.82 13.94
C TYR A 79 -1.39 13.67 14.55
N ASN A 80 -0.73 12.62 15.05
CA ASN A 80 -1.29 11.49 15.78
C ASN A 80 -2.41 10.74 15.04
N PRO A 81 -2.17 10.25 13.79
CA PRO A 81 -3.10 9.35 13.11
C PRO A 81 -3.20 8.01 13.84
N GLU A 82 -4.28 7.28 13.61
CA GLU A 82 -4.29 5.85 13.93
C GLU A 82 -3.34 5.12 12.97
N TYR A 83 -2.27 4.55 13.50
CA TYR A 83 -1.23 3.86 12.73
C TYR A 83 -1.12 2.40 13.21
N ILE A 84 -1.31 1.45 12.30
CA ILE A 84 -1.18 0.03 12.61
C ILE A 84 -0.52 -0.75 11.48
N THR A 85 0.30 -1.73 11.85
CA THR A 85 0.94 -2.65 10.92
C THR A 85 0.51 -4.08 11.21
N TYR A 86 0.32 -4.87 10.16
CA TYR A 86 -0.05 -6.27 10.25
C TYR A 86 0.94 -7.13 9.45
N PRO A 87 1.76 -7.97 10.12
CA PRO A 87 2.66 -8.93 9.47
C PRO A 87 1.88 -10.15 8.95
N VAL A 88 0.95 -9.93 8.01
CA VAL A 88 -0.07 -10.90 7.60
C VAL A 88 -0.04 -11.12 6.09
N ASN A 89 -0.21 -12.38 5.67
CA ASN A 89 -0.35 -12.73 4.27
C ASN A 89 -1.75 -12.35 3.76
N LEU A 90 -1.81 -11.64 2.63
CA LEU A 90 -3.03 -11.25 1.93
C LEU A 90 -4.02 -12.42 1.73
N LEU A 91 -3.52 -13.60 1.41
CA LEU A 91 -4.34 -14.79 1.14
C LEU A 91 -4.90 -15.43 2.42
N SER A 92 -4.45 -15.04 3.61
CA SER A 92 -4.92 -15.63 4.87
C SER A 92 -6.32 -15.13 5.28
N ASP A 93 -7.06 -15.94 6.04
CA ASP A 93 -8.35 -15.53 6.62
C ASP A 93 -8.21 -14.41 7.67
N ILE A 94 -7.00 -14.22 8.21
CA ILE A 94 -6.70 -13.11 9.12
C ILE A 94 -6.79 -11.79 8.37
N PHE A 95 -6.33 -11.74 7.11
CA PHE A 95 -6.47 -10.56 6.27
C PHE A 95 -7.93 -10.15 6.12
N ASP A 96 -8.85 -11.12 5.98
CA ASP A 96 -10.28 -10.84 5.81
C ASP A 96 -10.84 -10.19 7.06
N LYS A 97 -10.43 -10.67 8.25
CA LYS A 97 -10.82 -10.05 9.52
C LYS A 97 -10.30 -8.63 9.63
N ILE A 98 -9.07 -8.37 9.19
CA ILE A 98 -8.49 -7.03 9.16
C ILE A 98 -9.28 -6.14 8.20
N PHE A 99 -9.57 -6.62 6.99
CA PHE A 99 -10.32 -5.87 5.99
C PHE A 99 -11.73 -5.51 6.47
N HIS A 100 -12.43 -6.44 7.14
CA HIS A 100 -13.77 -6.20 7.69
C HIS A 100 -13.78 -5.48 9.05
N SER A 101 -12.62 -5.27 9.69
CA SER A 101 -12.55 -4.59 10.99
C SER A 101 -12.82 -3.09 10.91
N ASP A 102 -12.80 -2.52 9.70
CA ASP A 102 -13.02 -1.10 9.46
C ASP A 102 -13.62 -0.87 8.07
N ASN A 103 -13.97 0.37 7.79
CA ASN A 103 -14.27 0.86 6.45
C ASN A 103 -13.05 1.60 5.89
N TRP A 104 -12.75 1.33 4.62
CA TRP A 104 -11.59 1.91 3.94
C TRP A 104 -12.07 2.91 2.89
N ASP A 105 -11.61 4.16 2.96
CA ASP A 105 -11.83 5.11 1.87
C ASP A 105 -10.89 4.83 0.69
N ILE A 106 -9.66 4.41 1.00
CA ILE A 106 -8.60 4.15 0.03
C ILE A 106 -7.97 2.80 0.33
N VAL A 107 -7.93 1.92 -0.67
CA VAL A 107 -7.19 0.66 -0.63
C VAL A 107 -6.12 0.70 -1.72
N ALA A 108 -4.85 0.63 -1.33
CA ALA A 108 -3.71 0.67 -2.24
C ALA A 108 -2.87 -0.59 -2.14
N ASN A 109 -2.81 -1.36 -3.22
CA ASN A 109 -2.10 -2.62 -3.31
C ASN A 109 -0.77 -2.49 -4.06
N PHE A 110 0.32 -2.70 -3.34
CA PHE A 110 1.69 -2.76 -3.83
C PHE A 110 2.31 -4.15 -3.69
N SER A 111 1.57 -5.13 -3.15
CA SER A 111 2.08 -6.49 -3.02
C SER A 111 2.14 -7.15 -4.40
N ALA A 112 3.35 -7.28 -4.93
CA ALA A 112 3.62 -8.01 -6.16
C ALA A 112 4.96 -8.74 -6.00
N HIS A 113 4.99 -10.03 -6.31
CA HIS A 113 6.26 -10.73 -6.46
C HIS A 113 6.89 -10.33 -7.79
N LYS A 114 7.91 -9.47 -7.70
CA LYS A 114 8.68 -8.96 -8.84
C LYS A 114 9.93 -9.77 -9.16
N HIS A 115 10.17 -10.90 -8.47
CA HIS A 115 11.31 -11.74 -8.81
C HIS A 115 11.02 -12.59 -10.05
N VAL A 116 11.21 -11.95 -11.20
CA VAL A 116 11.39 -12.52 -12.55
C VAL A 116 12.74 -13.26 -12.63
N ARG A 117 13.08 -14.07 -11.62
CA ARG A 117 14.29 -14.90 -11.58
C ARG A 117 14.01 -16.38 -11.32
N SER A 118 12.75 -16.76 -11.41
CA SER A 118 12.27 -18.10 -11.04
C SER A 118 11.49 -18.78 -12.17
N GLU A 119 11.63 -18.32 -13.41
CA GLU A 119 10.95 -18.88 -14.61
C GLU A 119 11.41 -20.29 -15.00
N LYS A 120 12.23 -20.96 -14.18
CA LYS A 120 12.77 -22.29 -14.48
C LYS A 120 12.06 -23.44 -13.78
N ASP A 121 11.15 -23.19 -12.84
CA ASP A 121 10.46 -24.24 -12.06
C ASP A 121 8.97 -23.93 -11.87
N GLY A 122 8.13 -24.95 -12.04
CA GLY A 122 6.67 -24.87 -11.93
C GLY A 122 6.18 -24.42 -10.55
N ILE A 123 6.91 -24.73 -9.47
CA ILE A 123 6.56 -24.29 -8.10
C ILE A 123 6.64 -22.76 -7.99
N SER A 124 7.61 -22.15 -8.67
CA SER A 124 7.77 -20.70 -8.67
C SER A 124 6.68 -20.00 -9.47
N VAL A 125 6.25 -20.60 -10.59
CA VAL A 125 5.10 -20.11 -11.37
C VAL A 125 3.82 -20.21 -10.55
N GLU A 126 3.61 -21.32 -9.82
CA GLU A 126 2.46 -21.47 -8.93
C GLU A 126 2.45 -20.40 -7.83
N ALA A 127 3.60 -20.13 -7.20
CA ALA A 127 3.72 -19.08 -6.20
C ALA A 127 3.42 -17.68 -6.78
N LEU A 128 3.87 -17.41 -8.01
CA LEU A 128 3.56 -16.16 -8.73
C LEU A 128 2.06 -16.04 -9.02
N ILE A 129 1.43 -17.09 -9.52
CA ILE A 129 -0.03 -17.12 -9.79
C ILE A 129 -0.79 -16.91 -8.49
N LYS A 130 -0.44 -17.64 -7.42
CA LYS A 130 -1.12 -17.52 -6.12
C LYS A 130 -1.05 -16.10 -5.60
N ASN A 131 0.13 -15.50 -5.54
CA ASN A 131 0.29 -14.20 -4.90
C ASN A 131 -0.19 -13.05 -5.79
N ASN A 132 0.09 -13.07 -7.10
CA ASN A 132 -0.26 -11.95 -7.98
C ASN A 132 -1.68 -12.03 -8.55
N ILE A 133 -2.22 -13.24 -8.79
CA ILE A 133 -3.56 -13.43 -9.38
C ILE A 133 -4.61 -13.68 -8.30
N PHE A 134 -4.43 -14.69 -7.43
CA PHE A 134 -5.44 -14.92 -6.39
C PHE A 134 -5.46 -13.81 -5.34
N GLY A 135 -4.31 -13.16 -5.09
CA GLY A 135 -4.25 -11.98 -4.23
C GLY A 135 -5.15 -10.86 -4.73
N ILE A 136 -5.06 -10.50 -6.01
CA ILE A 136 -5.89 -9.41 -6.57
C ILE A 136 -7.37 -9.81 -6.63
N ILE A 137 -7.69 -11.05 -7.03
CA ILE A 137 -9.08 -11.55 -7.06
C ILE A 137 -9.70 -11.41 -5.67
N LYS A 138 -8.99 -11.87 -4.64
CA LYS A 138 -9.46 -11.79 -3.26
C LYS A 138 -9.73 -10.35 -2.81
N ILE A 139 -8.82 -9.41 -3.10
CA ILE A 139 -9.04 -8.00 -2.73
C ILE A 139 -10.25 -7.43 -3.46
N LEU A 140 -10.43 -7.76 -4.74
CA LEU A 140 -11.57 -7.29 -5.52
C LEU A 140 -12.90 -7.84 -4.98
N GLU A 141 -12.96 -9.11 -4.59
CA GLU A 141 -14.14 -9.71 -3.95
C GLU A 141 -14.47 -9.06 -2.61
N LEU A 142 -13.44 -8.69 -1.83
CA LEU A 142 -13.62 -7.95 -0.58
C LEU A 142 -14.12 -6.53 -0.83
N CYS A 143 -13.57 -5.85 -1.83
CA CYS A 143 -14.01 -4.51 -2.25
C CYS A 143 -15.42 -4.52 -2.86
N GLU A 144 -15.85 -5.61 -3.49
CA GLU A 144 -17.24 -5.71 -3.98
C GLU A 144 -18.24 -5.69 -2.81
N LYS A 145 -17.88 -6.31 -1.68
CA LYS A 145 -18.71 -6.37 -0.46
C LYS A 145 -18.63 -5.10 0.38
N ASN A 146 -17.45 -4.50 0.48
CA ASN A 146 -17.24 -3.22 1.16
C ASN A 146 -16.40 -2.29 0.28
N PRO A 147 -17.04 -1.53 -0.63
CA PRO A 147 -16.33 -0.79 -1.67
C PRO A 147 -15.62 0.45 -1.10
N PRO A 148 -14.29 0.55 -1.30
CA PRO A 148 -13.61 1.80 -1.01
C PRO A 148 -13.98 2.85 -2.05
N LYS A 149 -13.79 4.12 -1.69
CA LYS A 149 -13.96 5.23 -2.65
C LYS A 149 -12.89 5.17 -3.74
N TYR A 150 -11.68 4.74 -3.39
CA TYR A 150 -10.60 4.53 -4.34
C TYR A 150 -9.92 3.19 -4.11
N PHE A 151 -9.73 2.45 -5.20
CA PHE A 151 -8.90 1.27 -5.24
C PHE A 151 -7.73 1.52 -6.20
N PHE A 152 -6.52 1.22 -5.75
CA PHE A 152 -5.31 1.26 -6.58
C PHE A 152 -4.58 -0.08 -6.45
N SER A 153 -4.08 -0.61 -7.56
CA SER A 153 -3.17 -1.75 -7.56
C SER A 153 -2.09 -1.55 -8.61
N VAL A 154 -0.86 -1.88 -8.28
CA VAL A 154 0.22 -1.92 -9.26
C VAL A 154 0.01 -3.10 -10.21
N SER A 155 0.12 -2.84 -11.51
CA SER A 155 0.20 -3.86 -12.56
C SER A 155 1.57 -3.77 -13.24
N THR A 156 2.00 -4.87 -13.86
CA THR A 156 3.18 -4.91 -14.76
C THR A 156 2.74 -5.36 -16.13
#